data_AF-A0A2A2D2E9-F1
#
_entry.id   AF-A0A2A2D2E9-F1
#
_cell.length_a   1.000
_cell.length_b   1.000
_cell.length_c   1.000
_cell.angle_alpha   90.00
_cell.angle_beta   90.00
_cell.angle_gamma   90.00
#
_symmetry.space_group_name_H-M   'P 1'
#
loop_
_entity.id
_entity.type
_entity.pdbx_description
1 polymer ?
#
loop_
_entity_poly.entity_id
_entity_poly.type
_entity_poly.pdbx_seq_one_letter_code
_entity_poly.pdbx_strand_id
1 'polypeptide(L)'
;MGFAHEYAAAIMHRGRIPMEPVGFVPDWSDRPRKGKFYPGAESLPLPDGALPDPGATVQEGVFAASGPRDEPFTLPLLGGMLLDSYGRLGRRLGVQANTDLPSLPLYTDANWYRGTASGGGLYPVTVYWVNGPGGPLTPGVHHYSTTHHAMQRLLTGDVSGEVREALGNGTRADQFLVLGVKFWQNAFKYNSFCMHAVSMDVGAALQTWRIWARARGLRIEPALWFDEERLARLLGVDVAEEGIFAVVPLSWEGTRGDALAPAPAAGGPAPRVRRTESERSRRVITFETVRRVQAATVAHATDRPAPGALAPAVALPAREGGRVPLPEAPPLTMGVREALRRRRSSFGRFDAREPLSAGQLAATLAAAASASVGGDAADPGGPPLAKLYVFVNHVAGVAPGAYEYVADDHALRLVKPGPPGAFLQENYFLSNYNLEQAGAVVVPAVRTAAVLDAVGDRGLRLVNATVGAVAQTFYTTASALGLGGGVALGFDTVSFVEELDLAGSGEAPLLIMLVGHERPGSADFRYEIA
;
A
#
# COMPACT_ATOMS: atom_id res chain seq x y z
N MET A 1 18.53 -19.00 -9.73
CA MET A 1 17.94 -17.86 -8.99
C MET A 1 18.13 -16.62 -9.83
N GLY A 2 17.06 -15.85 -10.03
CA GLY A 2 17.07 -14.61 -10.79
C GLY A 2 17.49 -13.41 -9.95
N PHE A 3 17.55 -12.22 -10.58
CA PHE A 3 17.95 -11.00 -9.88
C PHE A 3 16.96 -10.57 -8.79
N ALA A 4 15.68 -10.95 -8.88
CA ALA A 4 14.71 -10.63 -7.83
C ALA A 4 15.01 -11.36 -6.52
N HIS A 5 15.53 -12.60 -6.55
CA HIS A 5 16.01 -13.32 -5.36
C HIS A 5 17.22 -12.63 -4.74
N GLU A 6 18.20 -12.23 -5.56
CA GLU A 6 19.38 -11.48 -5.11
C GLU A 6 18.98 -10.16 -4.44
N TYR A 7 18.05 -9.41 -5.07
CA TYR A 7 17.52 -8.18 -4.51
C TYR A 7 16.76 -8.41 -3.21
N ALA A 8 15.90 -9.43 -3.14
CA ALA A 8 15.17 -9.79 -1.93
C ALA A 8 16.14 -10.12 -0.79
N ALA A 9 17.20 -10.89 -1.05
CA ALA A 9 18.24 -11.16 -0.07
C ALA A 9 18.97 -9.88 0.37
N ALA A 10 19.34 -9.00 -0.57
CA ALA A 10 19.99 -7.74 -0.26
C ALA A 10 19.12 -6.84 0.64
N ILE A 11 17.80 -6.81 0.42
CA ILE A 11 16.85 -6.10 1.28
C ILE A 11 16.89 -6.63 2.73
N MET A 12 16.92 -7.94 2.92
CA MET A 12 16.97 -8.57 4.24
C MET A 12 18.23 -8.22 5.02
N HIS A 13 19.36 -8.06 4.32
CA HIS A 13 20.64 -7.79 4.96
C HIS A 13 21.02 -6.30 4.98
N ARG A 14 20.18 -5.40 4.45
CA ARG A 14 20.53 -3.99 4.22
C ARG A 14 20.93 -3.20 5.47
N GLY A 15 20.48 -3.65 6.65
CA GLY A 15 20.85 -3.06 7.95
C GLY A 15 22.30 -3.35 8.37
N ARG A 16 22.88 -4.44 7.85
CA ARG A 16 24.24 -4.89 8.14
C ARG A 16 25.17 -4.72 6.94
N ILE A 17 24.63 -4.82 5.72
CA ILE A 17 25.35 -4.70 4.44
C ILE A 17 24.65 -3.62 3.61
N PRO A 18 25.21 -2.40 3.50
CA PRO A 18 24.62 -1.32 2.73
C PRO A 18 24.40 -1.70 1.26
N MET A 19 23.26 -1.26 0.69
CA MET A 19 23.00 -1.41 -0.75
C MET A 19 23.68 -0.27 -1.52
N GLU A 20 24.29 -0.60 -2.66
CA GLU A 20 24.83 0.42 -3.57
C GLU A 20 23.72 1.33 -4.13
N PRO A 21 23.98 2.62 -4.38
CA PRO A 21 25.22 3.35 -4.09
C PRO A 21 25.38 3.67 -2.60
N VAL A 22 26.49 3.27 -2.00
CA VAL A 22 26.81 3.58 -0.59
C VAL A 22 27.07 5.09 -0.44
N GLY A 23 26.54 5.68 0.63
CA GLY A 23 26.76 7.10 0.94
C GLY A 23 25.99 8.09 0.06
N PHE A 24 25.02 7.63 -0.73
CA PHE A 24 24.16 8.52 -1.51
C PHE A 24 23.37 9.48 -0.59
N VAL A 25 23.46 10.78 -0.90
CA VAL A 25 22.73 11.84 -0.19
C VAL A 25 21.67 12.44 -1.11
N PRO A 26 20.38 12.39 -0.74
CA PRO A 26 19.30 13.04 -1.49
C PRO A 26 19.48 14.56 -1.59
N ASP A 27 19.36 15.12 -2.80
CA ASP A 27 19.24 16.56 -3.00
C ASP A 27 17.78 17.00 -2.83
N TRP A 28 17.44 17.46 -1.63
CA TRP A 28 16.09 17.94 -1.31
C TRP A 28 15.72 19.24 -2.03
N SER A 29 16.70 20.04 -2.47
CA SER A 29 16.46 21.27 -3.22
C SER A 29 15.99 20.95 -4.66
N ASP A 30 16.54 19.89 -5.25
CA ASP A 30 16.19 19.37 -6.58
C ASP A 30 15.20 18.19 -6.53
N ARG A 31 14.44 18.04 -5.44
CA ARG A 31 13.47 16.96 -5.27
C ARG A 31 12.41 16.94 -6.39
N PRO A 32 11.89 15.75 -6.75
CA PRO A 32 10.88 15.61 -7.77
C PRO A 32 9.57 16.27 -7.38
N ARG A 33 8.73 16.52 -8.39
CA ARG A 33 7.35 16.97 -8.16
C ARG A 33 6.56 15.89 -7.41
N LYS A 34 5.78 16.30 -6.40
CA LYS A 34 4.82 15.42 -5.70
C LYS A 34 3.62 15.14 -6.60
N GLY A 35 3.65 14.04 -7.35
CA GLY A 35 2.68 13.68 -8.39
C GLY A 35 3.05 14.25 -9.76
N LYS A 36 2.48 13.68 -10.82
CA LYS A 36 2.70 14.13 -12.21
C LYS A 36 1.92 15.41 -12.50
N PHE A 37 2.43 16.21 -13.44
CA PHE A 37 1.77 17.43 -13.90
C PHE A 37 1.86 17.53 -15.42
N TYR A 38 0.71 17.65 -16.08
CA TYR A 38 0.62 17.76 -17.54
C TYR A 38 0.17 19.17 -17.93
N PRO A 39 1.08 20.07 -18.34
CA PRO A 39 0.73 21.43 -18.73
C PRO A 39 -0.29 21.46 -19.87
N GLY A 40 -1.33 22.28 -19.73
CA GLY A 40 -2.36 22.47 -20.77
C GLY A 40 -3.24 21.24 -21.02
N ALA A 41 -3.18 20.20 -20.18
CA ALA A 41 -4.17 19.14 -20.20
C ALA A 41 -5.49 19.67 -19.63
N GLU A 42 -6.60 19.39 -20.33
CA GLU A 42 -7.93 19.71 -19.84
C GLU A 42 -8.21 18.94 -18.54
N SER A 43 -8.81 19.61 -17.57
CA SER A 43 -9.05 19.07 -16.24
C SER A 43 -10.55 18.98 -15.97
N LEU A 44 -11.00 17.79 -15.60
CA LEU A 44 -12.39 17.47 -15.30
C LEU A 44 -12.52 17.23 -13.79
N PRO A 45 -13.11 18.17 -13.02
CA PRO A 45 -13.27 17.99 -11.57
C PRO A 45 -14.05 16.72 -11.25
N LEU A 46 -13.62 16.01 -10.21
CA LEU A 46 -14.35 14.87 -9.69
C LEU A 46 -15.27 15.31 -8.55
N PRO A 47 -16.44 14.65 -8.39
CA PRO A 47 -17.26 14.83 -7.21
C PRO A 47 -16.61 14.23 -5.97
N ASP A 48 -16.69 14.94 -4.84
CA ASP A 48 -16.14 14.48 -3.54
C ASP A 48 -16.85 13.24 -2.95
N GLY A 49 -17.86 12.69 -3.65
CA GLY A 49 -18.61 11.50 -3.24
C GLY A 49 -19.40 11.72 -1.94
N ALA A 50 -20.06 12.87 -1.78
CA ALA A 50 -20.70 13.34 -0.55
C ALA A 50 -22.01 12.61 -0.18
N LEU A 51 -21.97 11.31 0.06
CA LEU A 51 -23.03 10.60 0.78
C LEU A 51 -22.46 10.04 2.08
N PRO A 52 -22.95 10.48 3.26
CA PRO A 52 -22.79 9.72 4.49
C PRO A 52 -23.43 8.36 4.26
N ASP A 53 -22.60 7.32 4.25
CA ASP A 53 -23.07 5.95 4.28
C ASP A 53 -22.76 5.41 5.68
N PRO A 54 -23.69 5.54 6.65
CA PRO A 54 -23.48 5.06 8.01
C PRO A 54 -23.25 3.54 8.06
N GLY A 55 -23.59 2.79 7.00
CA GLY A 55 -23.26 1.38 6.87
C GLY A 55 -21.82 1.10 6.45
N ALA A 56 -21.12 2.08 5.86
CA ALA A 56 -19.76 1.92 5.34
C ALA A 56 -18.67 2.07 6.43
N THR A 57 -18.76 1.21 7.45
CA THR A 57 -17.82 1.15 8.57
C THR A 57 -16.52 0.44 8.21
N VAL A 58 -15.47 0.65 9.00
CA VAL A 58 -14.20 -0.09 8.86
C VAL A 58 -14.42 -1.59 9.09
N GLN A 59 -15.34 -1.98 9.97
CA GLN A 59 -15.73 -3.38 10.18
C GLN A 59 -16.16 -4.04 8.86
N GLU A 60 -17.08 -3.42 8.13
CA GLU A 60 -17.57 -3.94 6.85
C GLU A 60 -16.49 -3.92 5.76
N GLY A 61 -15.64 -2.88 5.75
CA GLY A 61 -14.55 -2.78 4.79
C GLY A 61 -13.46 -3.86 4.98
N VAL A 62 -13.16 -4.22 6.23
CA VAL A 62 -12.09 -5.17 6.57
C VAL A 62 -12.58 -6.62 6.55
N PHE A 63 -13.70 -6.91 7.19
CA PHE A 63 -14.17 -8.29 7.40
C PHE A 63 -15.32 -8.72 6.47
N ALA A 64 -16.05 -7.77 5.88
CA ALA A 64 -17.15 -7.99 4.92
C ALA A 64 -18.11 -9.14 5.30
N ALA A 65 -18.88 -8.96 6.39
CA ALA A 65 -19.77 -9.99 6.95
C ALA A 65 -20.87 -10.49 5.99
N SER A 66 -21.22 -9.69 4.96
CA SER A 66 -22.33 -9.98 4.03
C SER A 66 -21.89 -10.44 2.63
N GLY A 67 -20.59 -10.65 2.39
CA GLY A 67 -20.06 -10.94 1.05
C GLY A 67 -20.21 -9.76 0.06
N PRO A 68 -19.56 -9.82 -1.11
CA PRO A 68 -19.66 -8.75 -2.10
C PRO A 68 -21.04 -8.76 -2.75
N ARG A 69 -21.69 -7.59 -2.81
CA ARG A 69 -22.92 -7.37 -3.59
C ARG A 69 -22.63 -7.08 -5.07
N ASP A 70 -21.34 -6.92 -5.43
CA ASP A 70 -20.85 -6.59 -6.76
C ASP A 70 -21.59 -5.39 -7.39
N GLU A 71 -21.93 -4.40 -6.54
CA GLU A 71 -22.56 -3.15 -6.97
C GLU A 71 -21.66 -2.42 -7.99
N PRO A 72 -22.23 -1.73 -8.99
CA PRO A 72 -21.46 -1.01 -9.98
C PRO A 72 -20.89 0.30 -9.43
N PHE A 73 -19.72 0.71 -9.90
CA PHE A 73 -19.21 2.06 -9.65
C PHE A 73 -20.03 3.11 -10.42
N THR A 74 -20.13 4.28 -9.80
CA THR A 74 -20.60 5.53 -10.40
C THR A 74 -19.50 6.59 -10.28
N LEU A 75 -19.64 7.73 -10.97
CA LEU A 75 -18.67 8.82 -10.88
C LEU A 75 -18.52 9.38 -9.44
N PRO A 76 -19.60 9.60 -8.66
CA PRO A 76 -19.51 9.94 -7.24
C PRO A 76 -18.73 8.94 -6.40
N LEU A 77 -18.90 7.64 -6.66
CA LEU A 77 -18.19 6.60 -5.92
C LEU A 77 -16.69 6.58 -6.27
N LEU A 78 -16.35 6.66 -7.56
CA LEU A 78 -14.97 6.75 -8.01
C LEU A 78 -14.28 8.00 -7.45
N GLY A 79 -14.93 9.17 -7.54
CA GLY A 79 -14.43 10.43 -7.01
C GLY A 79 -14.19 10.35 -5.50
N GLY A 80 -15.19 9.91 -4.73
CA GLY A 80 -15.05 9.71 -3.28
C GLY A 80 -13.90 8.77 -2.90
N MET A 81 -13.76 7.64 -3.59
CA MET A 81 -12.68 6.68 -3.35
C MET A 81 -11.30 7.30 -3.63
N LEU A 82 -11.13 7.98 -4.77
CA LEU A 82 -9.86 8.60 -5.15
C LEU A 82 -9.50 9.78 -4.24
N LEU A 83 -10.48 10.54 -3.75
CA LEU A 83 -10.27 11.61 -2.78
C LEU A 83 -9.82 11.05 -1.44
N ASP A 84 -10.61 10.14 -0.86
CA ASP A 84 -10.37 9.61 0.49
C ASP A 84 -9.10 8.75 0.57
N SER A 85 -8.68 8.13 -0.55
CA SER A 85 -7.43 7.37 -0.61
C SER A 85 -6.21 8.23 -0.92
N TYR A 86 -6.19 8.86 -2.10
CA TYR A 86 -4.97 9.44 -2.69
C TYR A 86 -5.07 10.93 -3.02
N GLY A 87 -6.21 11.57 -2.72
CA GLY A 87 -6.35 13.02 -2.74
C GLY A 87 -5.59 13.68 -1.58
N ARG A 88 -5.33 14.98 -1.69
CA ARG A 88 -4.76 15.77 -0.57
C ARG A 88 -5.87 16.04 0.46
N LEU A 89 -5.78 15.40 1.62
CA LEU A 89 -6.79 15.53 2.67
C LEU A 89 -6.51 16.67 3.64
N GLY A 90 -5.24 17.03 3.85
CA GLY A 90 -4.87 18.14 4.70
C GLY A 90 -3.37 18.33 4.83
N ARG A 91 -2.98 19.45 5.46
CA ARG A 91 -1.58 19.74 5.81
C ARG A 91 -1.20 18.95 7.07
N ARG A 92 0.05 18.50 7.11
CA ARG A 92 0.67 17.92 8.30
C ARG A 92 1.24 19.05 9.14
N LEU A 93 0.46 19.50 10.13
CA LEU A 93 0.82 20.62 11.00
C LEU A 93 1.27 20.20 12.40
N GLY A 94 0.92 18.98 12.82
CA GLY A 94 1.28 18.49 14.14
C GLY A 94 2.79 18.37 14.34
N VAL A 95 3.24 18.83 15.51
CA VAL A 95 4.63 18.74 15.97
C VAL A 95 4.95 17.27 16.27
N GLN A 96 6.01 16.73 15.66
CA GLN A 96 6.37 15.31 15.75
C GLN A 96 7.84 15.07 15.36
N ALA A 97 8.41 13.92 15.74
CA ALA A 97 9.85 13.63 15.68
C ALA A 97 10.46 13.41 14.26
N ASN A 98 9.67 13.55 13.21
CA ASN A 98 9.97 13.25 11.81
C ASN A 98 9.62 14.43 10.87
N THR A 99 9.24 15.60 11.40
CA THR A 99 9.01 16.83 10.61
C THR A 99 10.15 17.82 10.83
N ASP A 100 10.57 18.49 9.77
CA ASP A 100 11.40 19.69 9.86
C ASP A 100 10.55 20.87 10.34
N LEU A 101 10.62 21.19 11.65
CA LEU A 101 9.77 22.21 12.29
C LEU A 101 9.77 23.57 11.57
N PRO A 102 10.91 24.11 11.09
CA PRO A 102 10.96 25.29 10.22
C PRO A 102 10.03 25.28 9.00
N SER A 103 9.67 24.12 8.45
CA SER A 103 8.82 24.02 7.27
C SER A 103 7.32 24.14 7.57
N LEU A 104 6.90 24.01 8.84
CA LEU A 104 5.49 23.99 9.22
C LEU A 104 4.74 25.29 8.86
N PRO A 105 5.28 26.50 9.10
CA PRO A 105 4.59 27.74 8.77
C PRO A 105 4.50 28.00 7.25
N LEU A 106 5.46 27.52 6.46
CA LEU A 106 5.61 27.87 5.06
C LEU A 106 4.71 27.03 4.15
N TYR A 107 3.75 27.67 3.47
CA TYR A 107 2.85 26.97 2.55
C TYR A 107 3.60 26.29 1.39
N THR A 108 4.63 26.94 0.86
CA THR A 108 5.47 26.43 -0.25
C THR A 108 6.19 25.12 0.10
N ASP A 109 6.42 24.88 1.38
CA ASP A 109 7.11 23.69 1.90
C ASP A 109 6.16 22.72 2.61
N ALA A 110 4.85 23.02 2.60
CA ALA A 110 3.85 22.24 3.28
C ALA A 110 3.87 20.76 2.88
N ASN A 111 3.88 19.90 3.89
CA ASN A 111 3.66 18.48 3.72
C ASN A 111 2.17 18.19 3.81
N TRP A 112 1.65 17.46 2.83
CA TRP A 112 0.26 17.06 2.75
C TRP A 112 0.14 15.57 3.08
N TYR A 113 -0.93 15.17 3.76
CA TYR A 113 -1.25 13.76 3.96
C TYR A 113 -2.39 13.31 3.05
N ARG A 114 -2.45 11.99 2.89
CA ARG A 114 -3.47 11.25 2.15
C ARG A 114 -4.00 10.13 3.06
N GLY A 115 -5.13 9.53 2.70
CA GLY A 115 -5.73 8.44 3.48
C GLY A 115 -4.91 7.16 3.41
N THR A 116 -4.31 6.90 2.25
CA THR A 116 -3.34 5.83 2.04
C THR A 116 -1.98 6.16 2.65
N ALA A 117 -1.33 5.18 3.30
CA ALA A 117 0.03 5.26 3.80
C ALA A 117 1.06 5.23 2.64
N SER A 118 2.22 5.87 2.83
CA SER A 118 3.31 5.82 1.87
C SER A 118 4.66 5.97 2.54
N GLY A 119 5.65 5.19 2.10
CA GLY A 119 7.03 5.26 2.52
C GLY A 119 7.57 6.69 2.45
N GLY A 120 7.93 7.26 3.59
CA GLY A 120 8.45 8.63 3.69
C GLY A 120 7.47 9.73 3.30
N GLY A 121 6.19 9.41 3.06
CA GLY A 121 5.19 10.37 2.57
C GLY A 121 5.49 10.91 1.17
N LEU A 122 6.14 10.12 0.32
CA LEU A 122 6.52 10.54 -1.03
C LEU A 122 5.37 10.38 -2.04
N TYR A 123 4.49 9.41 -1.80
CA TYR A 123 3.29 9.15 -2.62
C TYR A 123 3.59 8.95 -4.12
N PRO A 124 4.35 7.90 -4.48
CA PRO A 124 4.86 7.69 -5.84
C PRO A 124 3.85 7.03 -6.79
N VAL A 125 2.69 6.58 -6.29
CA VAL A 125 1.68 5.91 -7.11
C VAL A 125 0.99 6.94 -8.01
N THR A 126 1.00 6.69 -9.31
CA THR A 126 0.25 7.45 -10.29
C THR A 126 -1.00 6.68 -10.65
N VAL A 127 -2.16 7.35 -10.70
CA VAL A 127 -3.43 6.72 -11.05
C VAL A 127 -3.89 7.27 -12.39
N TYR A 128 -3.99 6.39 -13.38
CA TYR A 128 -4.63 6.67 -14.65
C TYR A 128 -6.02 6.04 -14.67
N TRP A 129 -6.99 6.70 -15.30
CA TRP A 129 -8.29 6.14 -15.61
C TRP A 129 -8.42 6.01 -17.12
N VAL A 130 -8.45 4.77 -17.60
CA VAL A 130 -8.86 4.46 -18.97
C VAL A 130 -10.38 4.32 -18.94
N ASN A 131 -11.04 5.34 -19.47
CA ASN A 131 -12.49 5.44 -19.53
C ASN A 131 -12.97 4.99 -20.91
N GLY A 132 -13.75 3.91 -20.95
CA GLY A 132 -14.44 3.42 -22.13
C GLY A 132 -15.86 4.00 -22.29
N PRO A 133 -16.59 3.58 -23.33
CA PRO A 133 -17.88 4.17 -23.76
C PRO A 133 -19.02 4.04 -22.74
N GLY A 134 -18.98 3.07 -21.82
CA GLY A 134 -19.96 2.92 -20.75
C GLY A 134 -19.82 3.94 -19.61
N GLY A 135 -18.72 4.71 -19.58
CA GLY A 135 -18.50 5.70 -18.55
C GLY A 135 -19.07 7.09 -18.88
N PRO A 136 -19.04 8.03 -17.92
CA PRO A 136 -19.72 9.32 -18.01
C PRO A 136 -18.91 10.40 -18.76
N LEU A 137 -17.65 10.11 -19.11
CA LEU A 137 -16.76 11.04 -19.80
C LEU A 137 -16.59 10.63 -21.27
N THR A 138 -16.03 11.55 -22.07
CA THR A 138 -15.55 11.17 -23.40
C THR A 138 -14.47 10.09 -23.26
N PRO A 139 -14.57 8.96 -23.99
CA PRO A 139 -13.60 7.88 -23.89
C PRO A 139 -12.17 8.35 -24.09
N GLY A 140 -11.25 7.78 -23.31
CA GLY A 140 -9.85 8.19 -23.34
C GLY A 140 -9.03 7.77 -22.12
N VAL A 141 -7.81 8.30 -22.08
CA VAL A 141 -6.89 8.13 -20.94
C VAL A 141 -6.86 9.42 -20.14
N HIS A 142 -7.09 9.30 -18.84
CA HIS A 142 -7.05 10.41 -17.89
C HIS A 142 -6.02 10.14 -16.80
N HIS A 143 -5.36 11.17 -16.30
CA HIS A 143 -4.50 11.11 -15.11
C HIS A 143 -5.21 11.78 -13.93
N TYR A 144 -5.24 11.11 -12.77
CA TYR A 144 -5.82 11.69 -11.57
C TYR A 144 -4.86 12.73 -10.94
N SER A 145 -5.22 14.01 -11.06
CA SER A 145 -4.56 15.11 -10.38
C SER A 145 -4.93 15.11 -8.90
N THR A 146 -4.07 14.51 -8.08
CA THR A 146 -4.25 14.38 -6.62
C THR A 146 -4.33 15.73 -5.90
N THR A 147 -3.78 16.78 -6.51
CA THR A 147 -3.78 18.15 -5.96
C THR A 147 -5.10 18.87 -6.19
N HIS A 148 -5.77 18.61 -7.31
CA HIS A 148 -6.97 19.34 -7.73
C HIS A 148 -8.24 18.49 -7.62
N HIS A 149 -8.14 17.24 -7.17
CA HIS A 149 -9.21 16.25 -7.20
C HIS A 149 -9.95 16.22 -8.56
N ALA A 150 -9.18 16.00 -9.62
CA ALA A 150 -9.67 16.09 -11.00
C ALA A 150 -8.98 15.09 -11.92
N MET A 151 -9.65 14.71 -13.00
CA MET A 151 -9.11 13.89 -14.08
C MET A 151 -8.56 14.77 -15.20
N GLN A 152 -7.26 14.69 -15.47
CA GLN A 152 -6.60 15.40 -16.57
C GLN A 152 -6.62 14.55 -17.83
N ARG A 153 -7.24 15.02 -18.91
CA ARG A 153 -7.35 14.28 -20.17
C ARG A 153 -6.01 14.24 -20.92
N LEU A 154 -5.49 13.04 -21.14
CA LEU A 154 -4.19 12.78 -21.80
C LEU A 154 -4.35 12.28 -23.24
N LEU A 155 -5.40 11.50 -23.50
CA LEU A 155 -5.75 10.96 -24.81
C LEU A 155 -7.27 10.92 -24.94
N THR A 156 -7.77 11.20 -26.15
CA THR A 156 -9.19 11.07 -26.52
C THR A 156 -9.36 9.92 -27.50
N GLY A 157 -10.38 9.10 -27.30
CA GLY A 157 -10.69 7.90 -28.11
C GLY A 157 -10.85 6.67 -27.22
N ASP A 158 -11.71 5.74 -27.63
CA ASP A 158 -11.86 4.46 -26.91
C ASP A 158 -10.62 3.60 -27.11
N VAL A 159 -9.88 3.40 -26.03
CA VAL A 159 -8.70 2.53 -25.94
C VAL A 159 -8.89 1.43 -24.89
N SER A 160 -10.14 1.20 -24.45
CA SER A 160 -10.45 0.16 -23.47
C SER A 160 -10.10 -1.25 -23.99
N GLY A 161 -10.18 -1.46 -25.31
CA GLY A 161 -9.72 -2.69 -25.97
C GLY A 161 -8.23 -2.96 -25.79
N GLU A 162 -7.39 -1.91 -25.79
CA GLU A 162 -5.96 -2.05 -25.52
C GLU A 162 -5.71 -2.56 -24.11
N VAL A 163 -6.48 -2.10 -23.12
CA VAL A 163 -6.33 -2.58 -21.75
C VAL A 163 -6.81 -4.03 -21.61
N ARG A 164 -7.96 -4.39 -22.22
CA ARG A 164 -8.48 -5.77 -22.20
C ARG A 164 -7.50 -6.78 -22.78
N GLU A 165 -6.92 -6.47 -23.94
CA GLU A 165 -5.95 -7.35 -24.57
C GLU A 165 -4.64 -7.44 -23.75
N ALA A 166 -4.20 -6.36 -23.09
CA ALA A 166 -3.02 -6.41 -22.22
C ALA A 166 -3.26 -7.26 -20.97
N LEU A 167 -4.50 -7.26 -20.45
CA LEU A 167 -4.92 -8.13 -19.36
C LEU A 167 -5.03 -9.59 -19.79
N GLY A 168 -5.52 -9.88 -21.00
CA GLY A 168 -5.65 -11.23 -21.54
C GLY A 168 -6.48 -12.21 -20.69
N ASN A 169 -7.32 -11.71 -19.77
CA ASN A 169 -8.13 -12.52 -18.83
C ASN A 169 -9.60 -12.67 -19.24
N GLY A 170 -9.99 -12.16 -20.42
CA GLY A 170 -11.38 -12.20 -20.87
C GLY A 170 -12.33 -11.24 -20.13
N THR A 171 -11.81 -10.28 -19.36
CA THR A 171 -12.65 -9.27 -18.70
C THR A 171 -13.51 -8.50 -19.69
N ARG A 172 -14.73 -8.19 -19.27
CA ARG A 172 -15.70 -7.35 -20.01
C ARG A 172 -15.80 -5.93 -19.44
N ALA A 173 -14.85 -5.51 -18.62
CA ALA A 173 -14.81 -4.12 -18.20
C ALA A 173 -14.43 -3.20 -19.37
N ASP A 174 -14.94 -1.98 -19.33
CA ASP A 174 -14.48 -0.88 -20.17
C ASP A 174 -13.97 0.31 -19.35
N GLN A 175 -14.04 0.23 -18.02
CA GLN A 175 -13.45 1.18 -17.08
C GLN A 175 -12.27 0.52 -16.37
N PHE A 176 -11.10 1.14 -16.42
CA PHE A 176 -9.90 0.62 -15.78
C PHE A 176 -9.14 1.71 -15.04
N LEU A 177 -8.76 1.45 -13.79
CA LEU A 177 -7.69 2.20 -13.13
C LEU A 177 -6.36 1.52 -13.39
N VAL A 178 -5.38 2.25 -13.89
CA VAL A 178 -4.03 1.74 -14.15
C VAL A 178 -3.07 2.45 -13.20
N LEU A 179 -2.37 1.69 -12.36
CA LEU A 179 -1.47 2.22 -11.34
C LEU A 179 -0.03 2.17 -11.85
N GLY A 180 0.55 3.34 -12.07
CA GLY A 180 1.96 3.52 -12.39
C GLY A 180 2.78 3.89 -11.15
N VAL A 181 4.10 3.77 -11.24
CA VAL A 181 5.05 4.27 -10.24
C VAL A 181 6.21 4.93 -10.96
N LYS A 182 6.30 6.26 -10.88
CA LYS A 182 7.45 6.99 -11.40
C LYS A 182 8.62 6.84 -10.43
N PHE A 183 9.63 6.04 -10.77
CA PHE A 183 10.67 5.63 -9.82
C PHE A 183 11.41 6.83 -9.21
N TRP A 184 11.67 7.87 -10.00
CA TRP A 184 12.36 9.06 -9.51
C TRP A 184 11.68 9.74 -8.32
N GLN A 185 10.33 9.70 -8.24
CA GLN A 185 9.57 10.25 -7.10
C GLN A 185 9.88 9.60 -5.76
N ASN A 186 10.46 8.39 -5.78
CA ASN A 186 10.85 7.65 -4.58
C ASN A 186 12.37 7.45 -4.48
N ALA A 187 13.00 7.05 -5.58
CA ALA A 187 14.43 6.74 -5.67
C ALA A 187 15.33 7.95 -5.37
N PHE A 188 14.89 9.19 -5.58
CA PHE A 188 15.68 10.36 -5.17
C PHE A 188 16.01 10.36 -3.66
N LYS A 189 15.15 9.75 -2.83
CA LYS A 189 15.34 9.57 -1.39
C LYS A 189 15.87 8.18 -1.05
N TYR A 190 15.29 7.15 -1.67
CA TYR A 190 15.48 5.75 -1.26
C TYR A 190 16.43 4.96 -2.14
N ASN A 191 17.07 5.56 -3.15
CA ASN A 191 18.01 4.92 -4.06
C ASN A 191 17.52 3.52 -4.53
N SER A 192 18.36 2.49 -4.38
CA SER A 192 18.09 1.09 -4.65
C SER A 192 17.01 0.46 -3.78
N PHE A 193 16.69 1.00 -2.60
CA PHE A 193 15.58 0.53 -1.75
C PHE A 193 14.19 0.88 -2.33
N CYS A 194 14.15 1.72 -3.37
CA CYS A 194 12.94 2.19 -4.03
C CYS A 194 11.94 1.07 -4.36
N MET A 195 12.36 0.00 -5.04
CA MET A 195 11.45 -1.05 -5.51
C MET A 195 10.69 -1.74 -4.38
N HIS A 196 11.33 -1.90 -3.23
CA HIS A 196 10.71 -2.49 -2.04
C HIS A 196 9.64 -1.55 -1.46
N ALA A 197 9.99 -0.28 -1.27
CA ALA A 197 9.09 0.72 -0.72
C ALA A 197 7.89 1.00 -1.64
N VAL A 198 8.10 1.20 -2.94
CA VAL A 198 7.01 1.56 -3.86
C VAL A 198 6.01 0.42 -4.09
N SER A 199 6.47 -0.83 -4.05
CA SER A 199 5.59 -1.99 -4.15
C SER A 199 4.66 -2.08 -2.93
N MET A 200 5.15 -1.75 -1.73
CA MET A 200 4.31 -1.61 -0.53
C MET A 200 3.32 -0.45 -0.66
N ASP A 201 3.74 0.69 -1.21
CA ASP A 201 2.85 1.84 -1.43
C ASP A 201 1.69 1.50 -2.38
N VAL A 202 1.95 0.70 -3.42
CA VAL A 202 0.89 0.18 -4.32
C VAL A 202 -0.06 -0.75 -3.56
N GLY A 203 0.48 -1.68 -2.76
CA GLY A 203 -0.33 -2.56 -1.91
C GLY A 203 -1.21 -1.80 -0.92
N ALA A 204 -0.67 -0.76 -0.29
CA ALA A 204 -1.42 0.11 0.60
C ALA A 204 -2.54 0.85 -0.14
N ALA A 205 -2.29 1.36 -1.35
CA ALA A 205 -3.32 2.02 -2.18
C ALA A 205 -4.44 1.06 -2.57
N LEU A 206 -4.09 -0.14 -3.08
CA LEU A 206 -5.06 -1.17 -3.44
C LEU A 206 -5.90 -1.59 -2.24
N GLN A 207 -5.28 -1.83 -1.08
CA GLN A 207 -6.03 -2.21 0.11
C GLN A 207 -6.90 -1.08 0.66
N THR A 208 -6.46 0.18 0.53
CA THR A 208 -7.32 1.33 0.85
C THR A 208 -8.59 1.29 0.02
N TRP A 209 -8.46 1.04 -1.29
CA TRP A 209 -9.60 0.95 -2.19
C TRP A 209 -10.48 -0.25 -1.90
N ARG A 210 -9.91 -1.42 -1.59
CA ARG A 210 -10.70 -2.61 -1.21
C ARG A 210 -11.51 -2.38 0.07
N ILE A 211 -10.91 -1.80 1.11
CA ILE A 211 -11.64 -1.45 2.36
C ILE A 211 -12.76 -0.44 2.05
N TRP A 212 -12.46 0.58 1.24
CA TRP A 212 -13.43 1.61 0.88
C TRP A 212 -14.61 1.06 0.05
N ALA A 213 -14.31 0.17 -0.90
CA ALA A 213 -15.26 -0.46 -1.80
C ALA A 213 -16.14 -1.49 -1.08
N ARG A 214 -15.54 -2.42 -0.33
CA ARG A 214 -16.25 -3.48 0.41
C ARG A 214 -17.28 -2.92 1.38
N ALA A 215 -16.93 -1.86 2.10
CA ALA A 215 -17.83 -1.16 3.01
C ALA A 215 -19.10 -0.62 2.32
N ARG A 216 -19.09 -0.51 0.99
CA ARG A 216 -20.20 -0.02 0.15
C ARG A 216 -20.79 -1.09 -0.77
N GLY A 217 -20.43 -2.37 -0.56
CA GLY A 217 -20.87 -3.48 -1.43
C GLY A 217 -20.22 -3.52 -2.81
N LEU A 218 -19.22 -2.66 -3.07
CA LEU A 218 -18.45 -2.63 -4.31
C LEU A 218 -17.29 -3.63 -4.25
N ARG A 219 -16.79 -4.04 -5.42
CA ARG A 219 -15.67 -4.98 -5.53
C ARG A 219 -14.49 -4.39 -6.30
N ILE A 220 -13.29 -4.67 -5.81
CA ILE A 220 -12.02 -4.31 -6.42
C ILE A 220 -11.11 -5.54 -6.39
N GLU A 221 -10.75 -6.00 -7.60
CA GLU A 221 -9.84 -7.12 -7.82
C GLU A 221 -8.76 -6.70 -8.82
N PRO A 222 -7.55 -6.34 -8.36
CA PRO A 222 -6.48 -5.88 -9.23
C PRO A 222 -5.83 -7.04 -10.00
N ALA A 223 -5.61 -6.86 -11.29
CA ALA A 223 -4.67 -7.67 -12.04
C ALA A 223 -3.24 -7.19 -11.77
N LEU A 224 -2.36 -8.12 -11.38
CA LEU A 224 -0.94 -7.86 -11.17
C LEU A 224 -0.08 -8.41 -12.30
N TRP A 225 -0.57 -9.38 -13.08
CA TRP A 225 0.08 -9.93 -14.28
C TRP A 225 -0.68 -9.50 -15.53
N PHE A 226 0.03 -8.85 -16.45
CA PHE A 226 -0.47 -8.27 -17.68
C PHE A 226 0.70 -7.81 -18.55
N ASP A 227 0.46 -7.52 -19.82
CA ASP A 227 1.43 -6.92 -20.74
C ASP A 227 1.75 -5.46 -20.33
N GLU A 228 2.74 -5.30 -19.46
CA GLU A 228 3.19 -4.01 -18.93
C GLU A 228 3.76 -3.11 -20.03
N GLU A 229 4.49 -3.66 -21.00
CA GLU A 229 5.05 -2.86 -22.09
C GLU A 229 3.96 -2.29 -23.00
N ARG A 230 2.90 -3.04 -23.26
CA ARG A 230 1.78 -2.55 -24.06
C ARG A 230 1.07 -1.40 -23.39
N LEU A 231 0.82 -1.50 -22.08
CA LEU A 231 0.23 -0.41 -21.33
C LEU A 231 1.19 0.79 -21.24
N ALA A 232 2.50 0.56 -21.11
CA ALA A 232 3.49 1.64 -21.12
C ALA A 232 3.50 2.40 -22.46
N ARG A 233 3.41 1.68 -23.59
CA ARG A 233 3.25 2.28 -24.93
C ARG A 233 1.97 3.11 -25.03
N LEU A 234 0.84 2.60 -24.55
CA LEU A 234 -0.44 3.33 -24.53
C LEU A 234 -0.35 4.61 -23.69
N LEU A 235 0.26 4.53 -22.50
CA LEU A 235 0.43 5.66 -21.58
C LEU A 235 1.54 6.62 -21.99
N GLY A 236 2.36 6.27 -22.99
CA GLY A 236 3.46 7.10 -23.46
C GLY A 236 4.59 7.26 -22.44
N VAL A 237 4.83 6.23 -21.61
CA VAL A 237 5.86 6.22 -20.57
C VAL A 237 6.95 5.19 -20.88
N ASP A 238 8.17 5.45 -20.42
CA ASP A 238 9.26 4.46 -20.45
C ASP A 238 9.11 3.53 -19.24
N VAL A 239 8.97 2.23 -19.50
CA VAL A 239 8.81 1.20 -18.46
C VAL A 239 10.01 1.11 -17.51
N ALA A 240 11.20 1.58 -17.93
CA ALA A 240 12.38 1.63 -17.08
C ALA A 240 12.36 2.83 -16.10
N GLU A 241 11.59 3.87 -16.38
CA GLU A 241 11.46 5.07 -15.55
C GLU A 241 10.14 5.12 -14.77
N GLU A 242 9.08 4.54 -15.33
CA GLU A 242 7.76 4.41 -14.74
C GLU A 242 7.19 3.01 -14.99
N GLY A 243 7.23 2.16 -13.97
CA GLY A 243 6.63 0.83 -14.03
C GLY A 243 5.11 0.88 -13.85
N ILE A 244 4.41 -0.11 -14.41
CA ILE A 244 2.96 -0.28 -14.24
C ILE A 244 2.73 -1.49 -13.34
N PHE A 245 2.17 -1.24 -12.16
CA PHE A 245 2.16 -2.20 -11.07
C PHE A 245 0.84 -2.96 -10.93
N ALA A 246 -0.28 -2.33 -11.28
CA ALA A 246 -1.59 -2.95 -11.20
C ALA A 246 -2.56 -2.34 -12.21
N VAL A 247 -3.53 -3.15 -12.64
CA VAL A 247 -4.70 -2.70 -13.39
C VAL A 247 -5.94 -3.15 -12.64
N VAL A 248 -6.88 -2.25 -12.39
CA VAL A 248 -8.13 -2.52 -11.69
C VAL A 248 -9.29 -2.34 -12.67
N PRO A 249 -9.85 -3.42 -13.20
CA PRO A 249 -11.14 -3.38 -13.88
C PRO A 249 -12.23 -2.95 -12.90
N LEU A 250 -13.10 -2.04 -13.31
CA LEU A 250 -14.26 -1.61 -12.51
C LEU A 250 -15.55 -2.10 -13.15
N SER A 251 -16.44 -2.66 -12.33
CA SER A 251 -17.87 -2.72 -12.69
C SER A 251 -18.39 -1.30 -12.75
N TRP A 252 -19.18 -0.94 -13.77
CA TRP A 252 -19.63 0.43 -13.96
C TRP A 252 -21.12 0.48 -14.29
N GLU A 253 -21.80 1.49 -13.77
CA GLU A 253 -23.24 1.69 -14.01
C GLU A 253 -23.48 2.01 -15.49
N GLY A 254 -24.40 1.28 -16.11
CA GLY A 254 -24.74 1.49 -17.52
C GLY A 254 -23.84 0.74 -18.51
N THR A 255 -22.83 -0.02 -18.06
CA THR A 255 -22.16 -1.01 -18.91
C THR A 255 -23.17 -2.10 -19.29
N ARG A 256 -23.84 -1.93 -20.43
CA ARG A 256 -24.71 -2.95 -21.02
C ARG A 256 -23.83 -4.10 -21.51
N GLY A 257 -24.27 -5.34 -21.31
CA GLY A 257 -23.59 -6.56 -21.77
C GLY A 257 -23.50 -6.71 -23.30
N ASP A 258 -23.63 -5.62 -24.05
CA ASP A 258 -23.46 -5.58 -25.49
C ASP A 258 -21.99 -5.85 -25.84
N ALA A 259 -21.75 -6.35 -27.05
CA ALA A 259 -20.42 -6.72 -27.52
C ALA A 259 -19.49 -5.50 -27.49
N LEU A 260 -18.56 -5.49 -26.53
CA LEU A 260 -17.52 -4.48 -26.44
C LEU A 260 -16.69 -4.51 -27.72
N ALA A 261 -16.37 -3.34 -28.25
CA ALA A 261 -15.52 -3.25 -29.43
C ALA A 261 -14.18 -3.96 -29.16
N PRO A 262 -13.72 -4.86 -30.04
CA PRO A 262 -12.37 -5.41 -29.96
C PRO A 262 -11.35 -4.28 -30.11
N ALA A 263 -10.08 -4.51 -29.76
CA ALA A 263 -9.06 -3.52 -30.09
C ALA A 263 -9.05 -3.29 -31.61
N PRO A 264 -8.84 -2.05 -32.07
CA PRO A 264 -8.82 -1.75 -33.50
C PRO A 264 -7.79 -2.63 -34.23
N ALA A 265 -8.19 -3.17 -35.39
CA ALA A 265 -7.32 -4.01 -36.21
C ALA A 265 -6.00 -3.28 -36.56
N ALA A 266 -4.90 -4.04 -36.62
CA ALA A 266 -3.55 -3.55 -36.90
C ALA A 266 -3.42 -2.97 -38.32
N GLY A 267 -3.87 -1.72 -38.51
CA GLY A 267 -3.82 -1.01 -39.79
C GLY A 267 -3.40 0.45 -39.69
N GLY A 268 -3.20 0.98 -38.47
CA GLY A 268 -2.78 2.35 -38.21
C GLY A 268 -1.80 2.47 -37.03
N PRO A 269 -1.22 3.65 -36.78
CA PRO A 269 -0.35 3.85 -35.63
C PRO A 269 -1.12 3.60 -34.32
N ALA A 270 -0.59 2.73 -33.47
CA ALA A 270 -1.21 2.39 -32.19
C ALA A 270 -1.51 3.67 -31.37
N PRO A 271 -2.70 3.79 -30.76
CA PRO A 271 -3.06 4.94 -29.95
C PRO A 271 -2.10 5.05 -28.77
N ARG A 272 -1.60 6.26 -28.51
CA ARG A 272 -0.73 6.54 -27.37
C ARG A 272 -0.89 7.96 -26.87
N VAL A 273 -0.75 8.14 -25.56
CA VAL A 273 -0.61 9.47 -24.96
C VAL A 273 0.64 10.15 -25.53
N ARG A 274 0.46 11.37 -26.02
CA ARG A 274 1.56 12.24 -26.51
C ARG A 274 1.82 13.44 -25.61
N ARG A 275 1.03 13.60 -24.55
CA ARG A 275 1.20 14.66 -23.56
C ARG A 275 2.43 14.32 -22.72
N THR A 276 3.36 15.26 -22.63
CA THR A 276 4.56 15.13 -21.78
C THR A 276 4.27 15.78 -20.44
N GLU A 277 4.67 15.13 -19.36
CA GLU A 277 4.62 15.74 -18.04
C GLU A 277 5.76 16.75 -17.82
N SER A 278 5.58 17.64 -16.85
CA SER A 278 6.60 18.59 -16.40
C SER A 278 7.15 18.17 -15.04
N GLU A 279 8.35 17.59 -15.08
CA GLU A 279 9.17 17.32 -13.90
C GLU A 279 9.75 18.63 -13.33
N ARG A 280 9.86 18.69 -11.99
CA ARG A 280 10.50 19.77 -11.25
C ARG A 280 12.02 19.61 -11.19
N SER A 281 12.52 18.40 -10.98
CA SER A 281 13.97 18.14 -10.86
C SER A 281 14.73 18.57 -12.10
N ARG A 282 15.85 19.25 -11.91
CA ARG A 282 16.81 19.59 -12.98
C ARG A 282 17.62 18.38 -13.40
N ARG A 283 17.93 17.49 -12.46
CA ARG A 283 18.64 16.23 -12.71
C ARG A 283 17.81 15.04 -12.24
N VAL A 284 17.53 14.13 -13.16
CA VAL A 284 16.97 12.81 -12.86
C VAL A 284 18.12 11.82 -12.80
N ILE A 285 18.22 11.07 -11.70
CA ILE A 285 19.24 10.04 -11.50
C ILE A 285 18.56 8.68 -11.55
N THR A 286 19.14 7.75 -12.32
CA THR A 286 18.73 6.35 -12.35
C THR A 286 19.69 5.52 -11.51
N PHE A 287 19.17 4.42 -10.94
CA PHE A 287 19.94 3.50 -10.11
C PHE A 287 19.92 2.14 -10.77
N GLU A 288 21.10 1.55 -10.97
CA GLU A 288 21.25 0.29 -11.71
C GLU A 288 20.43 -0.85 -11.08
N THR A 289 20.45 -0.96 -9.75
CA THR A 289 19.63 -1.95 -9.03
C THR A 289 18.14 -1.78 -9.33
N VAL A 290 17.62 -0.55 -9.34
CA VAL A 290 16.21 -0.29 -9.67
C VAL A 290 15.90 -0.72 -11.10
N ARG A 291 16.76 -0.38 -12.07
CA ARG A 291 16.59 -0.78 -13.48
C ARG A 291 16.61 -2.29 -13.66
N ARG A 292 17.54 -2.99 -13.01
CA ARG A 292 17.67 -4.45 -13.09
C ARG A 292 16.49 -5.17 -12.45
N VAL A 293 16.02 -4.73 -11.27
CA VAL A 293 14.79 -5.29 -10.66
C VAL A 293 13.59 -5.01 -11.55
N GLN A 294 13.46 -3.79 -12.07
CA GLN A 294 12.36 -3.45 -12.96
C GLN A 294 12.33 -4.36 -14.19
N ALA A 295 13.45 -4.50 -14.90
CA ALA A 295 13.59 -5.39 -16.04
C ALA A 295 13.21 -6.85 -15.70
N ALA A 296 13.69 -7.36 -14.56
CA ALA A 296 13.37 -8.72 -14.10
C ALA A 296 11.86 -8.91 -13.86
N THR A 297 11.19 -7.92 -13.25
CA THR A 297 9.74 -8.00 -12.98
C THR A 297 8.86 -7.78 -14.21
N VAL A 298 9.40 -7.22 -15.30
CA VAL A 298 8.71 -6.99 -16.58
C VAL A 298 8.85 -8.17 -17.52
N ALA A 299 10.02 -8.82 -17.56
CA ALA A 299 10.34 -9.88 -18.54
C ALA A 299 9.30 -11.01 -18.63
N HIS A 300 8.66 -11.34 -17.51
CA HIS A 300 7.65 -12.40 -17.39
C HIS A 300 6.28 -11.87 -16.91
N ALA A 301 5.97 -10.60 -17.17
CA ALA A 301 4.76 -9.96 -16.68
C ALA A 301 3.46 -10.56 -17.26
N THR A 302 3.54 -11.18 -18.45
CA THR A 302 2.42 -11.88 -19.12
C THR A 302 2.23 -13.31 -18.62
N ASP A 303 3.17 -13.86 -17.86
CA ASP A 303 3.14 -15.23 -17.36
C ASP A 303 2.24 -15.28 -16.11
N ARG A 304 0.92 -15.10 -16.32
CA ARG A 304 -0.07 -15.11 -15.25
C ARG A 304 -0.04 -16.47 -14.52
N PRO A 305 0.11 -16.48 -13.18
CA PRO A 305 0.08 -17.72 -12.42
C PRO A 305 -1.27 -18.44 -12.57
N ALA A 306 -1.24 -19.77 -12.61
CA ALA A 306 -2.45 -20.57 -12.53
C ALA A 306 -3.11 -20.41 -11.15
N PRO A 307 -4.44 -20.59 -11.04
CA PRO A 307 -5.11 -20.66 -9.74
C PRO A 307 -4.41 -21.67 -8.82
N GLY A 308 -4.17 -21.28 -7.57
CA GLY A 308 -3.48 -22.13 -6.58
C GLY A 308 -1.94 -22.19 -6.71
N ALA A 309 -1.32 -21.48 -7.67
CA ALA A 309 0.15 -21.47 -7.83
C ALA A 309 0.90 -21.05 -6.55
N LEU A 310 0.28 -20.22 -5.71
CA LEU A 310 0.85 -19.75 -4.45
C LEU A 310 0.73 -20.73 -3.28
N ALA A 311 0.05 -21.87 -3.44
CA ALA A 311 -0.14 -22.86 -2.36
C ALA A 311 1.18 -23.28 -1.67
N PRO A 312 2.33 -23.46 -2.35
CA PRO A 312 3.60 -23.78 -1.68
C PRO A 312 4.20 -22.62 -0.86
N ALA A 313 3.74 -21.39 -1.11
CA ALA A 313 4.30 -20.15 -0.57
C ALA A 313 3.46 -19.52 0.54
N VAL A 314 2.27 -20.07 0.84
CA VAL A 314 1.41 -19.59 1.93
C VAL A 314 2.12 -19.66 3.28
N ALA A 315 1.60 -18.88 4.23
CA ALA A 315 2.05 -18.88 5.62
C ALA A 315 2.00 -20.30 6.19
N LEU A 316 3.04 -20.69 6.93
CA LEU A 316 3.07 -22.01 7.54
C LEU A 316 2.06 -22.09 8.69
N PRO A 317 1.51 -23.29 8.96
CA PRO A 317 0.67 -23.53 10.12
C PRO A 317 1.30 -23.01 11.42
N ALA A 318 0.44 -22.74 12.41
CA ALA A 318 0.92 -22.31 13.70
C ALA A 318 1.81 -23.39 14.33
N ARG A 319 2.91 -22.97 14.96
CA ARG A 319 3.77 -23.93 15.67
C ARG A 319 3.04 -24.48 16.90
N GLU A 320 3.40 -25.69 17.32
CA GLU A 320 2.85 -26.26 18.55
C GLU A 320 3.30 -25.48 19.79
N GLY A 321 2.48 -25.48 20.84
CA GLY A 321 2.79 -24.83 22.12
C GLY A 321 1.57 -24.29 22.85
N GLY A 322 1.78 -23.82 24.09
CA GLY A 322 0.74 -23.20 24.89
C GLY A 322 0.21 -21.92 24.24
N ARG A 323 -1.12 -21.78 24.19
CA ARG A 323 -1.82 -20.63 23.60
C ARG A 323 -2.43 -19.76 24.70
N VAL A 324 -2.32 -18.44 24.53
CA VAL A 324 -3.01 -17.43 25.33
C VAL A 324 -4.18 -16.91 24.49
N PRO A 325 -5.44 -17.20 24.84
CA PRO A 325 -6.58 -16.73 24.06
C PRO A 325 -6.67 -15.20 24.12
N LEU A 326 -6.97 -14.57 22.98
CA LEU A 326 -7.33 -13.16 22.96
C LEU A 326 -8.84 -13.00 23.19
N PRO A 327 -9.27 -11.90 23.83
CA PRO A 327 -10.70 -11.61 23.97
C PRO A 327 -11.32 -11.30 22.61
N GLU A 328 -12.65 -11.32 22.55
CA GLU A 328 -13.38 -10.87 21.35
C GLU A 328 -12.96 -9.45 20.95
N ALA A 329 -12.67 -9.26 19.67
CA ALA A 329 -12.29 -7.99 19.10
C ALA A 329 -13.47 -7.00 19.15
N PRO A 330 -13.30 -5.78 19.69
CA PRO A 330 -14.34 -4.76 19.63
C PRO A 330 -14.66 -4.39 18.18
N PRO A 331 -15.93 -4.08 17.85
CA PRO A 331 -16.34 -3.75 16.50
C PRO A 331 -15.73 -2.42 16.02
N LEU A 332 -15.30 -2.38 14.76
CA LEU A 332 -14.71 -1.20 14.12
C LEU A 332 -15.80 -0.29 13.51
N THR A 333 -16.58 0.37 14.37
CA THR A 333 -17.81 1.11 13.98
C THR A 333 -17.57 2.44 13.27
N MET A 334 -16.35 2.98 13.29
CA MET A 334 -16.02 4.23 12.59
C MET A 334 -16.21 4.08 11.07
N GLY A 335 -16.77 5.09 10.41
CA GLY A 335 -16.90 5.11 8.95
C GLY A 335 -15.53 5.10 8.25
N VAL A 336 -15.39 4.37 7.14
CA VAL A 336 -14.09 4.25 6.43
C VAL A 336 -13.52 5.62 6.03
N ARG A 337 -14.37 6.53 5.52
CA ARG A 337 -13.96 7.90 5.15
C ARG A 337 -13.37 8.65 6.33
N GLU A 338 -14.03 8.55 7.48
CA GLU A 338 -13.58 9.21 8.71
C GLU A 338 -12.25 8.61 9.18
N ALA A 339 -12.14 7.28 9.22
CA ALA A 339 -10.91 6.59 9.61
C ALA A 339 -9.73 6.98 8.70
N LEU A 340 -9.92 7.02 7.38
CA LEU A 340 -8.87 7.43 6.44
C LEU A 340 -8.44 8.89 6.61
N ARG A 341 -9.37 9.80 6.91
CA ARG A 341 -9.08 11.22 7.16
C ARG A 341 -8.41 11.46 8.50
N ARG A 342 -8.78 10.71 9.54
CA ARG A 342 -8.17 10.78 10.88
C ARG A 342 -6.85 10.04 10.98
N ARG A 343 -6.58 9.08 10.08
CA ARG A 343 -5.34 8.28 10.09
C ARG A 343 -4.11 9.17 9.97
N ARG A 344 -3.21 9.04 10.94
CA ARG A 344 -1.87 9.65 10.92
C ARG A 344 -0.81 8.66 11.40
N SER A 345 0.44 8.95 11.07
CA SER A 345 1.59 8.25 11.64
C SER A 345 2.03 8.98 12.91
N SER A 346 2.17 8.24 14.01
CA SER A 346 2.34 8.82 15.35
C SER A 346 3.69 9.49 15.60
N PHE A 347 4.77 9.01 14.96
CA PHE A 347 6.14 9.55 15.06
C PHE A 347 6.53 10.13 16.44
N GLY A 348 6.92 9.25 17.37
CA GLY A 348 7.44 9.66 18.68
C GLY A 348 6.39 10.12 19.68
N ARG A 349 5.10 9.96 19.38
CA ARG A 349 3.98 10.35 20.25
C ARG A 349 3.44 9.26 21.16
N PHE A 350 3.94 8.02 21.07
CA PHE A 350 3.45 6.93 21.91
C PHE A 350 3.68 7.22 23.41
N ASP A 351 2.74 6.76 24.23
CA ASP A 351 2.74 6.90 25.69
C ASP A 351 2.35 5.57 26.34
N ALA A 352 3.29 4.96 27.06
CA ALA A 352 3.05 3.69 27.74
C ALA A 352 2.23 3.81 29.04
N ARG A 353 1.95 5.03 29.53
CA ARG A 353 1.17 5.22 30.77
C ARG A 353 -0.25 4.67 30.66
N GLU A 354 -0.83 4.72 29.46
CA GLU A 354 -2.09 4.06 29.14
C GLU A 354 -1.78 2.80 28.32
N PRO A 355 -1.86 1.60 28.94
CA PRO A 355 -1.62 0.36 28.21
C PRO A 355 -2.73 0.12 27.20
N LEU A 356 -2.40 -0.55 26.10
CA LEU A 356 -3.42 -1.07 25.20
C LEU A 356 -4.30 -2.10 25.93
N SER A 357 -5.59 -2.09 25.67
CA SER A 357 -6.44 -3.22 26.05
C SER A 357 -6.14 -4.46 25.19
N ALA A 358 -6.31 -5.66 25.75
CA ALA A 358 -6.21 -6.90 24.98
C ALA A 358 -7.20 -6.95 23.80
N GLY A 359 -8.39 -6.34 23.94
CA GLY A 359 -9.37 -6.21 22.84
C GLY A 359 -8.87 -5.34 21.69
N GLN A 360 -8.21 -4.20 21.98
CA GLN A 360 -7.60 -3.36 20.93
C GLN A 360 -6.48 -4.10 20.19
N LEU A 361 -5.64 -4.86 20.91
CA LEU A 361 -4.63 -5.71 20.28
C LEU A 361 -5.30 -6.78 19.40
N ALA A 362 -6.33 -7.46 19.92
CA ALA A 362 -7.09 -8.49 19.23
C ALA A 362 -7.70 -7.99 17.92
N ALA A 363 -8.39 -6.85 17.94
CA ALA A 363 -8.94 -6.21 16.73
C ALA A 363 -7.85 -5.83 15.73
N THR A 364 -6.73 -5.30 16.20
CA THR A 364 -5.60 -4.90 15.35
C THR A 364 -4.99 -6.11 14.62
N LEU A 365 -4.73 -7.21 15.35
CA LEU A 365 -4.16 -8.44 14.78
C LEU A 365 -5.13 -9.13 13.83
N ALA A 366 -6.40 -9.29 14.23
CA ALA A 366 -7.43 -9.91 13.38
C ALA A 366 -7.64 -9.14 12.07
N ALA A 367 -7.72 -7.80 12.15
CA ALA A 367 -7.85 -6.97 10.95
C ALA A 367 -6.60 -7.03 10.06
N ALA A 368 -5.40 -6.94 10.64
CA ALA A 368 -4.16 -7.03 9.87
C ALA A 368 -4.01 -8.39 9.18
N ALA A 369 -4.42 -9.48 9.84
CA ALA A 369 -4.36 -10.84 9.30
C ALA A 369 -5.38 -11.09 8.17
N SER A 370 -6.49 -10.36 8.13
CA SER A 370 -7.49 -10.46 7.05
C SER A 370 -7.13 -9.66 5.79
N ALA A 371 -6.03 -8.90 5.82
CA ALA A 371 -5.61 -8.08 4.69
C ALA A 371 -5.20 -8.94 3.48
N SER A 372 -5.54 -8.45 2.28
CA SER A 372 -5.25 -9.16 1.02
C SER A 372 -5.16 -8.17 -0.13
N VAL A 373 -4.20 -8.37 -1.04
CA VAL A 373 -4.12 -7.54 -2.27
C VAL A 373 -5.22 -7.88 -3.29
N GLY A 374 -5.82 -9.07 -3.20
CA GLY A 374 -6.87 -9.50 -4.11
C GLY A 374 -6.39 -9.90 -5.50
N GLY A 375 -7.36 -10.10 -6.39
CA GLY A 375 -7.19 -10.38 -7.80
C GLY A 375 -6.37 -11.64 -8.09
N ASP A 376 -5.53 -11.57 -9.12
CA ASP A 376 -4.76 -12.71 -9.65
C ASP A 376 -3.82 -13.37 -8.61
N ALA A 377 -3.56 -12.69 -7.49
CA ALA A 377 -2.69 -13.17 -6.42
C ALA A 377 -3.43 -13.79 -5.22
N ALA A 378 -4.77 -13.74 -5.20
CA ALA A 378 -5.55 -14.20 -4.06
C ALA A 378 -6.25 -15.53 -4.38
N ASP A 379 -6.21 -16.45 -3.42
CA ASP A 379 -7.15 -17.56 -3.34
C ASP A 379 -8.26 -17.16 -2.35
N PRO A 380 -9.49 -16.84 -2.82
CA PRO A 380 -10.56 -16.41 -1.93
C PRO A 380 -10.88 -17.47 -0.86
N GLY A 381 -10.64 -17.14 0.42
CA GLY A 381 -10.82 -18.09 1.53
C GLY A 381 -9.66 -19.07 1.71
N GLY A 382 -8.62 -18.99 0.89
CA GLY A 382 -7.37 -19.73 1.06
C GLY A 382 -6.46 -19.15 2.15
N PRO A 383 -5.39 -19.86 2.51
CA PRO A 383 -4.48 -19.42 3.56
C PRO A 383 -3.73 -18.12 3.17
N PRO A 384 -3.44 -17.23 4.13
CA PRO A 384 -2.75 -15.98 3.82
C PRO A 384 -1.28 -16.20 3.43
N LEU A 385 -0.72 -15.28 2.64
CA LEU A 385 0.73 -15.25 2.36
C LEU A 385 1.56 -14.70 3.52
N ALA A 386 0.95 -13.84 4.34
CA ALA A 386 1.60 -13.18 5.46
C ALA A 386 1.17 -13.81 6.77
N LYS A 387 2.15 -14.00 7.65
CA LYS A 387 1.95 -14.39 9.04
C LYS A 387 2.27 -13.20 9.95
N LEU A 388 1.56 -13.07 11.07
CA LEU A 388 1.78 -11.97 12.00
C LEU A 388 2.47 -12.45 13.27
N TYR A 389 3.51 -11.73 13.64
CA TYR A 389 4.14 -11.79 14.95
C TYR A 389 3.88 -10.48 15.68
N VAL A 390 3.98 -10.50 17.00
CA VAL A 390 3.81 -9.30 17.82
C VAL A 390 4.74 -9.32 19.01
N PHE A 391 5.47 -8.22 19.19
CA PHE A 391 6.15 -7.90 20.43
C PHE A 391 5.20 -7.09 21.32
N VAL A 392 4.83 -7.64 22.46
CA VAL A 392 3.96 -7.01 23.45
C VAL A 392 4.83 -6.28 24.47
N ASN A 393 4.68 -4.96 24.57
CA ASN A 393 5.30 -4.16 25.63
C ASN A 393 4.29 -3.89 26.75
N HIS A 394 3.22 -3.16 26.44
CA HIS A 394 2.27 -2.57 27.39
C HIS A 394 0.83 -2.88 26.98
N VAL A 395 0.41 -4.14 27.19
CA VAL A 395 -0.96 -4.60 26.91
C VAL A 395 -1.57 -5.19 28.18
N ALA A 396 -2.71 -4.64 28.61
CA ALA A 396 -3.41 -5.09 29.81
C ALA A 396 -3.83 -6.56 29.67
N GLY A 397 -3.41 -7.40 30.62
CA GLY A 397 -3.75 -8.83 30.66
C GLY A 397 -2.92 -9.73 29.75
N VAL A 398 -1.93 -9.20 29.03
CA VAL A 398 -0.98 -9.99 28.22
C VAL A 398 0.43 -9.71 28.72
N ALA A 399 1.16 -10.76 29.09
CA ALA A 399 2.54 -10.60 29.56
C ALA A 399 3.44 -10.01 28.46
N PRO A 400 4.45 -9.19 28.81
CA PRO A 400 5.45 -8.75 27.83
C PRO A 400 6.22 -9.93 27.25
N GLY A 401 6.43 -9.90 25.93
CA GLY A 401 7.06 -10.99 25.19
C GLY A 401 6.92 -10.86 23.69
N ALA A 402 7.60 -11.74 22.96
CA ALA A 402 7.40 -11.97 21.54
C ALA A 402 6.41 -13.12 21.34
N TYR A 403 5.43 -12.93 20.47
CA TYR A 403 4.35 -13.88 20.21
C TYR A 403 4.13 -14.07 18.71
N GLU A 404 3.70 -15.27 18.35
CA GLU A 404 3.07 -15.58 17.07
C GLU A 404 1.56 -15.41 17.22
N TYR A 405 0.91 -14.71 16.30
CA TYR A 405 -0.55 -14.65 16.25
C TYR A 405 -1.10 -15.85 15.50
N VAL A 406 -1.94 -16.62 16.18
CA VAL A 406 -2.68 -17.75 15.61
C VAL A 406 -4.08 -17.27 15.25
N ALA A 407 -4.31 -16.99 13.96
CA ALA A 407 -5.56 -16.42 13.49
C ALA A 407 -6.77 -17.34 13.73
N ASP A 408 -6.65 -18.63 13.41
CA ASP A 408 -7.77 -19.60 13.49
C ASP A 408 -8.30 -19.77 14.91
N ASP A 409 -7.42 -19.75 15.91
CA ASP A 409 -7.77 -19.90 17.32
C ASP A 409 -7.99 -18.56 18.02
N HIS A 410 -7.79 -17.44 17.30
CA HIS A 410 -7.78 -16.09 17.85
C HIS A 410 -6.92 -15.99 19.13
N ALA A 411 -5.66 -16.43 19.05
CA ALA A 411 -4.78 -16.59 20.20
C ALA A 411 -3.34 -16.15 19.93
N LEU A 412 -2.59 -15.94 21.00
CA LEU A 412 -1.14 -15.69 20.96
C LEU A 412 -0.39 -16.94 21.41
N ARG A 413 0.61 -17.35 20.64
CA ARG A 413 1.57 -18.38 21.05
C ARG A 413 2.88 -17.72 21.42
N LEU A 414 3.36 -17.95 22.64
CA LEU A 414 4.62 -17.37 23.12
C LEU A 414 5.80 -17.90 22.30
N VAL A 415 6.60 -16.99 21.76
CA VAL A 415 7.89 -17.28 21.11
C VAL A 415 9.02 -17.08 22.11
N LYS A 416 9.04 -15.91 22.76
CA LYS A 416 10.08 -15.56 23.73
C LYS A 416 9.49 -14.71 24.87
N PRO A 417 9.64 -15.11 26.15
CA PRO A 417 9.16 -14.33 27.28
C PRO A 417 10.04 -13.11 27.56
N GLY A 418 9.47 -12.11 28.22
CA GLY A 418 10.19 -10.97 28.78
C GLY A 418 9.97 -9.68 27.99
N PRO A 419 10.28 -8.52 28.59
CA PRO A 419 10.03 -7.21 27.99
C PRO A 419 10.89 -7.01 26.72
N PRO A 420 10.29 -6.78 25.53
CA PRO A 420 11.04 -6.69 24.28
C PRO A 420 11.57 -5.28 23.98
N GLY A 421 11.25 -4.28 24.80
CA GLY A 421 11.54 -2.86 24.54
C GLY A 421 13.01 -2.55 24.21
N ALA A 422 13.96 -3.13 24.95
CA ALA A 422 15.39 -2.93 24.70
C ALA A 422 15.81 -3.48 23.33
N PHE A 423 15.44 -4.74 23.04
CA PHE A 423 15.69 -5.37 21.74
C PHE A 423 15.11 -4.54 20.58
N LEU A 424 13.85 -4.12 20.72
CA LEU A 424 13.17 -3.32 19.71
C LEU A 424 13.92 -2.01 19.45
N GLN A 425 14.30 -1.30 20.50
CA GLN A 425 14.95 0.01 20.37
C GLN A 425 16.38 -0.08 19.83
N GLU A 426 17.15 -1.09 20.24
CA GLU A 426 18.53 -1.34 19.78
C GLU A 426 18.58 -1.70 18.28
N ASN A 427 17.55 -2.39 17.79
CA ASN A 427 17.47 -2.83 16.39
C ASN A 427 16.68 -1.88 15.49
N TYR A 428 16.41 -0.65 15.95
CA TYR A 428 15.74 0.40 15.19
C TYR A 428 16.70 1.50 14.75
N PHE A 429 16.77 1.78 13.45
CA PHE A 429 17.80 2.64 12.87
C PHE A 429 17.46 4.14 12.83
N LEU A 430 16.22 4.50 13.18
CA LEU A 430 15.74 5.89 13.10
C LEU A 430 15.45 6.44 14.49
N SER A 431 15.49 7.76 14.63
CA SER A 431 15.25 8.47 15.90
C SER A 431 13.85 9.05 16.01
N ASN A 432 12.91 8.58 15.18
CA ASN A 432 11.55 9.13 15.08
C ASN A 432 10.48 8.31 15.81
N TYR A 433 10.85 7.21 16.47
CA TYR A 433 9.99 6.44 17.38
C TYR A 433 10.78 6.01 18.61
N ASN A 434 10.11 6.00 19.75
CA ASN A 434 10.51 5.22 20.91
C ASN A 434 9.67 3.94 20.90
N LEU A 435 10.31 2.79 20.61
CA LEU A 435 9.59 1.52 20.41
C LEU A 435 9.13 0.91 21.74
N GLU A 436 9.84 1.17 22.82
CA GLU A 436 9.47 0.70 24.16
C GLU A 436 8.16 1.34 24.63
N GLN A 437 7.89 2.58 24.22
CA GLN A 437 6.66 3.30 24.57
C GLN A 437 5.43 2.87 23.76
N ALA A 438 5.59 2.11 22.68
CA ALA A 438 4.46 1.55 21.94
C ALA A 438 3.83 0.43 22.74
N GLY A 439 2.50 0.29 22.72
CA GLY A 439 1.82 -0.81 23.42
C GLY A 439 2.21 -2.18 22.84
N ALA A 440 2.28 -2.28 21.51
CA ALA A 440 2.77 -3.45 20.81
C ALA A 440 3.42 -3.10 19.47
N VAL A 441 4.30 -3.98 18.98
CA VAL A 441 4.91 -3.91 17.65
C VAL A 441 4.56 -5.17 16.86
N VAL A 442 3.70 -5.02 15.85
CA VAL A 442 3.25 -6.08 14.95
C VAL A 442 4.21 -6.20 13.76
N VAL A 443 4.53 -7.43 13.38
CA VAL A 443 5.55 -7.76 12.40
C VAL A 443 4.97 -8.76 11.38
N PRO A 444 4.58 -8.32 10.18
CA PRO A 444 4.24 -9.22 9.09
C PRO A 444 5.50 -9.91 8.55
N ALA A 445 5.45 -11.23 8.48
CA ALA A 445 6.48 -12.07 7.88
C ALA A 445 5.92 -12.85 6.70
N VAL A 446 6.70 -12.92 5.60
CA VAL A 446 6.31 -13.59 4.35
C VAL A 446 7.43 -14.52 3.89
N ARG A 447 7.08 -15.66 3.30
CA ARG A 447 8.06 -16.59 2.70
C ARG A 447 8.48 -16.11 1.32
N THR A 448 9.22 -15.01 1.27
CA THR A 448 9.55 -14.27 0.03
C THR A 448 10.13 -15.18 -1.05
N ALA A 449 11.16 -15.98 -0.74
CA ALA A 449 11.76 -16.89 -1.73
C ALA A 449 10.74 -17.89 -2.30
N ALA A 450 9.88 -18.47 -1.45
CA ALA A 450 8.84 -19.39 -1.89
C ALA A 450 7.81 -18.72 -2.82
N VAL A 451 7.47 -17.45 -2.58
CA VAL A 451 6.60 -16.69 -3.49
C VAL A 451 7.29 -16.48 -4.84
N LEU A 452 8.56 -16.06 -4.85
CA LEU A 452 9.30 -15.89 -6.09
C LEU A 452 9.48 -17.20 -6.86
N ASP A 453 9.69 -18.33 -6.16
CA ASP A 453 9.78 -19.65 -6.78
C ASP A 453 8.44 -20.09 -7.39
N ALA A 454 7.32 -19.70 -6.77
CA ALA A 454 5.98 -20.06 -7.21
C ALA A 454 5.47 -19.23 -8.41
N VAL A 455 5.77 -17.93 -8.45
CA VAL A 455 5.18 -17.00 -9.44
C VAL A 455 6.20 -16.13 -10.19
N GLY A 456 7.49 -16.46 -10.09
CA GLY A 456 8.59 -15.76 -10.74
C GLY A 456 8.95 -14.41 -10.10
N ASP A 457 9.84 -13.68 -10.76
CA ASP A 457 10.44 -12.43 -10.25
C ASP A 457 9.39 -11.34 -9.92
N ARG A 458 8.26 -11.32 -10.65
CA ARG A 458 7.14 -10.41 -10.39
C ARG A 458 6.49 -10.65 -9.02
N GLY A 459 6.66 -11.84 -8.45
CA GLY A 459 6.30 -12.18 -7.07
C GLY A 459 6.91 -11.23 -6.03
N LEU A 460 8.05 -10.58 -6.32
CA LEU A 460 8.61 -9.55 -5.45
C LEU A 460 7.65 -8.36 -5.25
N ARG A 461 6.95 -7.93 -6.32
CA ARG A 461 5.94 -6.86 -6.22
C ARG A 461 4.76 -7.33 -5.38
N LEU A 462 4.32 -8.59 -5.55
CA LEU A 462 3.24 -9.18 -4.77
C LEU A 462 3.57 -9.26 -3.26
N VAL A 463 4.74 -9.76 -2.90
CA VAL A 463 5.18 -9.88 -1.50
C VAL A 463 5.09 -8.51 -0.81
N ASN A 464 5.67 -7.49 -1.43
CA ASN A 464 5.66 -6.14 -0.87
C ASN A 464 4.26 -5.52 -0.90
N ALA A 465 3.47 -5.72 -1.96
CA ALA A 465 2.09 -5.26 -1.98
C ALA A 465 1.25 -5.91 -0.86
N THR A 466 1.48 -7.18 -0.55
CA THR A 466 0.82 -7.89 0.56
C THR A 466 1.15 -7.24 1.89
N VAL A 467 2.42 -6.97 2.15
CA VAL A 467 2.85 -6.26 3.37
C VAL A 467 2.30 -4.84 3.43
N GLY A 468 2.24 -4.13 2.30
CA GLY A 468 1.60 -2.82 2.18
C GLY A 468 0.10 -2.84 2.48
N ALA A 469 -0.60 -3.89 2.04
CA ALA A 469 -2.01 -4.12 2.37
C ALA A 469 -2.20 -4.33 3.88
N VAL A 470 -1.40 -5.21 4.49
CA VAL A 470 -1.40 -5.40 5.96
C VAL A 470 -1.19 -4.07 6.69
N ALA A 471 -0.20 -3.29 6.27
CA ALA A 471 0.11 -2.00 6.87
C ALA A 471 -1.02 -0.97 6.75
N GLN A 472 -1.70 -0.92 5.61
CA GLN A 472 -2.84 -0.03 5.44
C GLN A 472 -4.02 -0.46 6.31
N THR A 473 -4.35 -1.74 6.35
CA THR A 473 -5.42 -2.25 7.22
C THR A 473 -5.11 -1.94 8.68
N PHE A 474 -3.87 -2.20 9.11
CA PHE A 474 -3.37 -1.83 10.44
C PHE A 474 -3.62 -0.35 10.77
N TYR A 475 -3.21 0.56 9.87
CA TYR A 475 -3.39 2.00 10.08
C TYR A 475 -4.87 2.41 10.16
N THR A 476 -5.71 1.88 9.28
CA THR A 476 -7.14 2.19 9.25
C THR A 476 -7.83 1.66 10.50
N THR A 477 -7.49 0.45 10.95
CA THR A 477 -7.99 -0.14 12.20
C THR A 477 -7.53 0.65 13.43
N ALA A 478 -6.24 1.01 13.52
CA ALA A 478 -5.74 1.84 14.61
C ALA A 478 -6.50 3.17 14.68
N SER A 479 -6.75 3.82 13.54
CA SER A 479 -7.56 5.05 13.51
C SER A 479 -9.01 4.82 13.95
N ALA A 480 -9.63 3.71 13.56
CA ALA A 480 -11.00 3.37 13.96
C ALA A 480 -11.12 3.11 15.47
N LEU A 481 -10.07 2.56 16.08
CA LEU A 481 -9.97 2.33 17.53
C LEU A 481 -9.52 3.58 18.33
N GLY A 482 -9.26 4.71 17.66
CA GLY A 482 -8.75 5.92 18.31
C GLY A 482 -7.28 5.84 18.74
N LEU A 483 -6.52 4.87 18.23
CA LEU A 483 -5.13 4.63 18.58
C LEU A 483 -4.16 5.40 17.68
N GLY A 484 -2.92 5.52 18.17
CA GLY A 484 -1.76 5.86 17.36
C GLY A 484 -1.27 4.65 16.58
N GLY A 485 -0.74 4.91 15.37
CA GLY A 485 -0.12 3.92 14.51
C GLY A 485 1.20 4.43 13.97
N GLY A 486 2.20 3.56 13.87
CA GLY A 486 3.49 3.86 13.27
C GLY A 486 4.00 2.69 12.47
N VAL A 487 4.61 2.95 11.33
CA VAL A 487 5.11 1.89 10.45
C VAL A 487 6.48 2.29 9.96
N ALA A 488 7.44 1.37 10.07
CA ALA A 488 8.81 1.64 9.72
C ALA A 488 9.49 0.46 9.02
N LEU A 489 10.40 0.80 8.10
CA LEU A 489 11.23 -0.13 7.36
C LEU A 489 12.69 -0.14 7.86
N GLY A 490 13.08 0.82 8.71
CA GLY A 490 14.45 0.98 9.20
C GLY A 490 14.72 0.18 10.46
N PHE A 491 14.78 -1.14 10.35
CA PHE A 491 15.11 -2.05 11.46
C PHE A 491 16.05 -3.17 10.98
N ASP A 492 16.75 -3.83 11.91
CA ASP A 492 17.59 -4.99 11.59
C ASP A 492 16.73 -6.24 11.41
N THR A 493 16.44 -6.56 10.16
CA THR A 493 15.64 -7.74 9.81
C THR A 493 16.29 -9.04 10.28
N VAL A 494 17.62 -9.16 10.26
CA VAL A 494 18.31 -10.40 10.64
C VAL A 494 18.14 -10.64 12.14
N SER A 495 18.27 -9.60 12.96
CA SER A 495 18.01 -9.70 14.41
C SER A 495 16.57 -10.10 14.71
N PHE A 496 15.59 -9.62 13.92
CA PHE A 496 14.19 -10.03 14.07
C PHE A 496 13.94 -11.48 13.65
N VAL A 497 14.64 -11.98 12.63
CA VAL A 497 14.61 -13.41 12.26
C VAL A 497 15.14 -14.28 13.40
N GLU A 498 16.22 -13.87 14.05
CA GLU A 498 16.81 -14.57 15.21
C GLU A 498 15.87 -14.51 16.42
N GLU A 499 15.36 -13.33 16.76
CA GLU A 499 14.52 -13.10 17.95
C GLU A 499 13.16 -13.82 17.87
N LEU A 500 12.61 -13.95 16.66
CA LEU A 500 11.35 -14.65 16.41
C LEU A 500 11.53 -16.12 16.00
N ASP A 501 12.78 -16.63 16.01
CA ASP A 501 13.14 -18.00 15.63
C ASP A 501 12.63 -18.39 14.23
N LEU A 502 12.86 -17.55 13.22
CA LEU A 502 12.32 -17.71 11.85
C LEU A 502 13.30 -18.32 10.84
N ALA A 503 14.55 -18.57 11.24
CA ALA A 503 15.60 -19.03 10.32
C ALA A 503 15.21 -20.32 9.55
N GLY A 504 14.51 -21.24 10.21
CA GLY A 504 14.09 -22.52 9.61
C GLY A 504 12.81 -22.47 8.76
N SER A 505 11.98 -21.42 8.86
CA SER A 505 10.70 -21.34 8.14
C SER A 505 10.79 -20.66 6.78
N GLY A 506 11.89 -19.93 6.53
CA GLY A 506 12.03 -19.05 5.36
C GLY A 506 11.13 -17.82 5.43
N GLU A 507 10.50 -17.55 6.58
CA GLU A 507 9.70 -16.36 6.81
C GLU A 507 10.60 -15.14 7.04
N ALA A 508 10.34 -14.08 6.28
CA ALA A 508 11.10 -12.84 6.31
C ALA A 508 10.25 -11.72 6.95
N PRO A 509 10.65 -11.12 8.09
CA PRO A 509 10.07 -9.88 8.60
C PRO A 509 10.33 -8.73 7.63
N LEU A 510 9.29 -8.13 7.06
CA LEU A 510 9.47 -7.09 6.04
C LEU A 510 9.12 -5.69 6.52
N LEU A 511 8.47 -5.57 7.68
CA LEU A 511 7.97 -4.31 8.21
C LEU A 511 7.76 -4.42 9.73
N ILE A 512 7.90 -3.31 10.46
CA ILE A 512 7.44 -3.21 11.84
C ILE A 512 6.32 -2.18 11.95
N MET A 513 5.27 -2.50 12.72
CA MET A 513 4.05 -1.72 12.86
C MET A 513 3.71 -1.51 14.33
N LEU A 514 3.95 -0.30 14.83
CA LEU A 514 3.78 0.10 16.23
C LEU A 514 2.36 0.61 16.46
N VAL A 515 1.68 0.07 17.48
CA VAL A 515 0.36 0.52 17.92
C VAL A 515 0.39 0.88 19.40
N GLY A 516 -0.36 1.89 19.79
CA GLY A 516 -0.40 2.35 21.18
C GLY A 516 -1.22 3.63 21.33
N HIS A 517 -1.42 4.04 22.59
CA HIS A 517 -1.99 5.36 22.90
C HIS A 517 -0.98 6.46 22.60
N GLU A 518 -1.46 7.61 22.14
CA GLU A 518 -0.63 8.81 21.94
C GLU A 518 -0.73 9.72 23.17
N ARG A 519 0.35 10.45 23.47
CA ARG A 519 0.34 11.50 24.51
C ARG A 519 -0.80 12.50 24.23
N PRO A 520 -1.68 12.76 25.21
CA PRO A 520 -2.71 13.78 25.05
C PRO A 520 -2.09 15.17 24.93
N GLY A 521 -2.77 16.08 24.23
CA GLY A 521 -2.34 17.48 24.13
C GLY A 521 -1.08 17.70 23.28
N SER A 522 -0.82 16.86 22.28
CA SER A 522 0.28 17.08 21.33
C SER A 522 0.20 18.47 20.72
N ALA A 523 1.32 19.21 20.75
CA ALA A 523 1.39 20.54 20.13
C ALA A 523 1.05 20.46 18.63
N ASP A 524 0.20 21.38 18.19
CA ASP A 524 -0.18 21.54 16.79
C ASP A 524 0.01 23.00 16.37
N PHE A 525 0.40 23.21 15.12
CA PHE A 525 0.52 24.55 14.58
C PHE A 525 -0.87 25.09 14.23
N ARG A 526 -1.36 26.01 15.07
CA ARG A 526 -2.61 26.75 14.83
C ARG A 526 -2.38 27.82 13.77
N TYR A 527 -2.57 27.45 12.51
CA TYR A 527 -2.39 28.37 11.39
C TYR A 527 -3.47 29.46 11.33
N GLU A 528 -4.59 29.29 12.04
CA GLU A 528 -5.70 30.25 12.04
C GLU A 528 -5.39 31.52 12.84
N ILE A 529 -4.36 31.48 13.67
CA ILE A 529 -3.92 32.59 14.52
C ILE A 529 -2.56 33.18 14.11
N ALA A 530 -1.98 32.65 13.01
CA ALA A 530 -0.62 32.96 12.55
C ALA A 530 -0.61 34.03 11.45
#